data_AF-A0A8J6UL76-F1
#
_entry.id   AF-A0A8J6UL76-F1
#
_cell.length_a   1.000
_cell.length_b   1.000
_cell.length_c   1.000
_cell.angle_alpha   90.00
_cell.angle_beta   90.00
_cell.angle_gamma   90.00
#
_symmetry.space_group_name_H-M   'P 1'
#
loop_
_entity.id
_entity.type
_entity.pdbx_description
1 polymer ?
#
loop_
_entity_poly.entity_id
_entity_poly.type
_entity_poly.pdbx_seq_one_letter_code
_entity_poly.pdbx_strand_id
1 'polypeptide(L)'
;MALSRKQVERIFANPTGRQSLHNHEDGLGLRESIKGKFTWQGRYSFEGQQKRLDYGTYPQISLAEAEDKHDETLALVREGIDPRAELIAASAPKTVSELCQRWLKLDAEKNRRRPELAREVIDANIAPPIGHIKLAILAKRHVHAITDPLVEKGSAGQAKKALGLFRQICNWAVERDYLTTNPTAGINKSRLGGKTEPRTRALDDEELAAVWSIIGGLGLGVLTEIAIKLLILTGQRRSEVVGAEWRHVDLKKKIWHLPMTKNGKPHDVPLSDLAVELFLRLKGYGLDDKRCFPIDEKSLTRAIARKQDDFAIPKWVVHDLRRSFITGSVALGLPIHIVELSVNHELPDMLRVYVAGQNNEKLFEQKRAVMDAWAEHIAALIQDKPVALSREDLKAKANELWLLYHKNEPASRCAVTLVERLSEYTDRPPTALTLQKWIGAWRKVV
;
A
#
# COMPACT_ATOMS: atom_id res chain seq x y z
N MET A 1 57.52 6.11 -23.22
CA MET A 1 57.91 7.29 -22.42
C MET A 1 56.94 7.36 -21.26
N ALA A 2 57.43 7.45 -20.03
CA ALA A 2 56.58 7.71 -18.86
C ALA A 2 55.83 9.03 -19.03
N LEU A 3 54.56 9.04 -18.62
CA LEU A 3 53.82 10.28 -18.46
C LEU A 3 54.29 10.99 -17.19
N SER A 4 54.70 12.25 -17.30
CA SER A 4 54.86 13.14 -16.14
C SER A 4 53.53 13.80 -15.77
N ARG A 5 53.39 14.25 -14.51
CA ARG A 5 52.21 14.99 -14.02
C ARG A 5 51.81 16.15 -14.95
N LYS A 6 52.78 16.96 -15.41
CA LYS A 6 52.54 18.08 -16.34
C LYS A 6 52.01 17.62 -17.70
N GLN A 7 52.45 16.46 -18.19
CA GLN A 7 51.93 15.87 -19.43
C GLN A 7 50.49 15.37 -19.25
N VAL A 8 50.18 14.75 -18.12
CA VAL A 8 48.80 14.31 -17.77
C VAL A 8 47.84 15.50 -17.71
N GLU A 9 48.23 16.58 -17.02
CA GLU A 9 47.45 17.82 -16.95
C GLU A 9 47.22 18.43 -18.34
N ARG A 10 48.25 18.43 -19.20
CA ARG A 10 48.16 18.93 -20.58
C ARG A 10 47.23 18.08 -21.45
N ILE A 11 47.29 16.76 -21.33
CA ILE A 11 46.41 15.82 -22.03
C ILE A 11 44.96 16.03 -21.61
N PHE A 12 44.72 16.15 -20.30
CA PHE A 12 43.38 16.39 -19.76
C PHE A 12 42.80 17.73 -20.21
N ALA A 13 43.62 18.78 -20.28
CA ALA A 13 43.22 20.10 -20.74
C ALA A 13 42.94 20.16 -22.27
N ASN A 14 43.46 19.21 -23.05
CA ASN A 14 43.34 19.17 -24.51
C ASN A 14 42.88 17.77 -24.97
N PRO A 15 41.63 17.39 -24.69
CA PRO A 15 41.10 16.09 -25.11
C PRO A 15 41.12 15.96 -26.64
N THR A 16 41.50 14.79 -27.12
CA THR A 16 41.55 14.48 -28.56
C THR A 16 40.16 14.27 -29.15
N GLY A 17 39.15 14.02 -28.31
CA GLY A 17 37.77 13.73 -28.75
C GLY A 17 37.63 12.35 -29.41
N ARG A 18 38.66 11.51 -29.30
CA ARG A 18 38.69 10.14 -29.80
C ARG A 18 39.04 9.19 -28.66
N GLN A 19 38.78 7.90 -28.85
CA GLN A 19 39.27 6.90 -27.90
C GLN A 19 40.78 6.77 -28.06
N SER A 20 41.54 7.11 -27.02
CA SER A 20 43.00 7.08 -27.03
C SER A 20 43.53 6.48 -25.72
N LEU A 21 44.71 5.86 -25.76
CA LEU A 21 45.41 5.37 -24.58
C LEU A 21 46.80 6.03 -24.54
N HIS A 22 47.00 6.88 -23.54
CA HIS A 22 48.28 7.51 -23.27
C HIS A 22 49.08 6.56 -22.37
N ASN A 23 50.03 5.83 -22.95
CA ASN A 23 50.81 4.83 -22.22
C ASN A 23 51.74 5.50 -21.20
N HIS A 24 51.79 4.92 -20.00
CA HIS A 24 52.80 5.13 -18.98
C HIS A 24 53.67 3.84 -18.88
N GLU A 25 54.59 3.77 -17.92
CA GLU A 25 55.46 2.62 -17.66
C GLU A 25 54.68 1.39 -17.13
N ASP A 26 55.32 0.23 -17.25
CA ASP A 26 54.87 -1.09 -16.74
C ASP A 26 53.46 -1.55 -17.12
N GLY A 27 52.88 -0.93 -18.15
CA GLY A 27 51.55 -1.29 -18.66
C GLY A 27 50.42 -0.43 -18.08
N LEU A 28 50.73 0.51 -17.20
CA LEU A 28 49.83 1.59 -16.79
C LEU A 28 49.62 2.58 -17.95
N GLY A 29 48.45 3.22 -17.99
CA GLY A 29 48.18 4.29 -18.93
C GLY A 29 46.89 5.04 -18.61
N LEU A 30 46.76 6.24 -19.18
CA LEU A 30 45.56 7.06 -19.08
C LEU A 30 44.72 6.87 -20.33
N ARG A 31 43.52 6.28 -20.19
CA ARG A 31 42.59 6.07 -21.29
C ARG A 31 41.62 7.24 -21.40
N GLU A 32 41.61 7.90 -22.55
CA GLU A 32 40.60 8.87 -22.95
C GLU A 32 39.42 8.14 -23.63
N SER A 33 38.20 8.45 -23.22
CA SER A 33 36.99 8.02 -23.92
C SER A 33 36.52 9.08 -24.92
N ILE A 34 35.74 8.66 -25.91
CA ILE A 34 35.11 9.57 -26.90
C ILE A 34 34.30 10.70 -26.22
N LYS A 35 33.79 10.47 -25.01
CA LYS A 35 33.02 11.44 -24.21
C LYS A 35 33.90 12.35 -23.34
N GLY A 36 35.22 12.35 -23.50
CA GLY A 36 36.16 13.17 -22.73
C GLY A 36 36.40 12.70 -21.30
N LYS A 37 35.96 11.49 -20.92
CA LYS A 37 36.27 10.88 -19.62
C LYS A 37 37.67 10.25 -19.67
N PHE A 38 38.53 10.58 -18.71
CA PHE A 38 39.87 10.01 -18.54
C PHE A 38 39.89 8.99 -17.42
N THR A 39 40.41 7.79 -17.67
CA THR A 39 40.42 6.67 -16.71
C THR A 39 41.80 6.02 -16.69
N TRP A 40 42.38 5.86 -15.51
CA TRP A 40 43.61 5.10 -15.32
C TRP A 40 43.33 3.62 -15.55
N GLN A 41 44.16 2.99 -16.38
CA GLN A 41 44.06 1.58 -16.74
C GLN A 41 45.44 0.93 -16.67
N GLY A 42 45.55 -0.16 -15.92
CA GLY A 42 46.71 -1.05 -15.90
C GLY A 42 46.49 -2.28 -16.77
N ARG A 43 47.56 -2.73 -17.42
CA ARG A 43 47.62 -4.03 -18.10
C ARG A 43 48.47 -4.99 -17.28
N TYR A 44 48.04 -6.24 -17.18
CA TYR A 44 48.79 -7.30 -16.51
C TYR A 44 48.56 -8.64 -17.19
N SER A 45 49.45 -9.60 -16.95
CA SER A 45 49.35 -10.96 -17.50
C SER A 45 49.07 -11.93 -16.36
N PHE A 46 48.05 -12.78 -16.49
CA PHE A 46 47.77 -13.83 -15.52
C PHE A 46 47.42 -15.11 -16.28
N GLU A 47 48.08 -16.23 -15.92
CA GLU A 47 47.91 -17.54 -16.59
C GLU A 47 47.99 -17.48 -18.12
N GLY A 48 48.96 -16.71 -18.64
CA GLY A 48 49.18 -16.56 -20.09
C GLY A 48 48.17 -15.65 -20.81
N GLN A 49 47.20 -15.07 -20.11
CA GLN A 49 46.22 -14.13 -20.68
C GLN A 49 46.52 -12.68 -20.29
N GLN A 50 46.51 -11.78 -21.28
CA GLN A 50 46.59 -10.33 -21.06
C GLN A 50 45.24 -9.80 -20.58
N LYS A 51 45.21 -9.23 -19.38
CA LYS A 51 44.02 -8.65 -18.75
C LYS A 51 44.25 -7.15 -18.48
N ARG A 52 43.15 -6.44 -18.20
CA ARG A 52 43.16 -5.00 -17.91
C ARG A 52 42.34 -4.70 -16.66
N LEU A 53 42.79 -3.74 -15.87
CA LEU A 53 42.09 -3.25 -14.67
C LEU A 53 42.03 -1.72 -14.69
N ASP A 54 40.87 -1.16 -14.38
CA ASP A 54 40.68 0.30 -14.31
C ASP A 54 40.82 0.76 -12.84
N TYR A 55 41.66 1.77 -12.56
CA TYR A 55 42.02 2.22 -11.20
C TYR A 55 41.25 3.45 -10.70
N GLY A 56 40.47 4.07 -11.59
CA GLY A 56 39.66 5.24 -11.31
C GLY A 56 39.82 6.34 -12.36
N THR A 57 39.14 7.46 -12.16
CA THR A 57 39.11 8.56 -13.13
C THR A 57 40.02 9.69 -12.73
N TYR A 58 40.68 10.31 -13.70
CA TYR A 58 41.41 11.56 -13.49
C TYR A 58 40.42 12.74 -13.59
N PRO A 59 40.50 13.78 -12.73
CA PRO A 59 41.52 14.03 -11.72
C PRO A 59 41.23 13.47 -10.32
N GLN A 60 40.18 12.66 -10.11
CA GLN A 60 39.85 12.12 -8.78
C GLN A 60 40.92 11.15 -8.25
N ILE A 61 41.61 10.46 -9.15
CA ILE A 61 42.80 9.66 -8.88
C ILE A 61 43.97 10.32 -9.61
N SER A 62 44.99 10.71 -8.87
CA SER A 62 46.23 11.28 -9.38
C SER A 62 47.10 10.22 -10.07
N LEU A 63 48.16 10.65 -10.77
CA LEU A 63 49.13 9.73 -11.37
C LEU A 63 49.79 8.85 -10.29
N ALA A 64 50.23 9.45 -9.17
CA ALA A 64 50.86 8.72 -8.07
C ALA A 64 49.93 7.66 -7.45
N GLU A 65 48.67 8.01 -7.17
CA GLU A 65 47.69 7.04 -6.67
C GLU A 65 47.34 5.94 -7.70
N ALA A 66 47.51 6.22 -8.99
CA ALA A 66 47.36 5.22 -10.05
C ALA A 66 48.58 4.30 -10.16
N GLU A 67 49.79 4.82 -9.93
CA GLU A 67 51.04 4.05 -9.82
C GLU A 67 50.96 3.09 -8.62
N ASP A 68 50.61 3.58 -7.42
CA ASP A 68 50.46 2.76 -6.21
C ASP A 68 49.49 1.57 -6.42
N LYS A 69 48.30 1.84 -6.97
CA LYS A 69 47.30 0.80 -7.28
C LYS A 69 47.76 -0.16 -8.37
N HIS A 70 48.59 0.30 -9.30
CA HIS A 70 49.15 -0.55 -10.34
C HIS A 70 50.21 -1.50 -9.75
N ASP A 71 51.07 -1.00 -8.87
CA ASP A 71 52.06 -1.79 -8.18
C ASP A 71 51.43 -2.85 -7.27
N GLU A 72 50.36 -2.50 -6.54
CA GLU A 72 49.54 -3.47 -5.78
C GLU A 72 48.97 -4.57 -6.71
N THR A 73 48.49 -4.19 -7.89
CA THR A 73 47.98 -5.14 -8.89
C THR A 73 49.07 -6.09 -9.35
N LEU A 74 50.26 -5.57 -9.67
CA LEU A 74 51.39 -6.39 -10.12
C LEU A 74 51.93 -7.28 -9.00
N ALA A 75 51.91 -6.82 -7.74
CA ALA A 75 52.28 -7.64 -6.59
C ALA A 75 51.38 -8.87 -6.44
N LEU A 76 50.05 -8.70 -6.54
CA LEU A 76 49.09 -9.81 -6.51
C LEU A 76 49.36 -10.84 -7.64
N VAL A 77 49.68 -10.36 -8.84
CA VAL A 77 50.05 -11.25 -9.97
C VAL A 77 51.32 -12.05 -9.66
N ARG A 78 52.33 -11.43 -9.04
CA ARG A 78 53.57 -12.12 -8.65
C ARG A 78 53.31 -13.21 -7.60
N GLU A 79 52.32 -13.00 -6.74
CA GLU A 79 51.86 -13.99 -5.75
C GLU A 79 50.95 -15.08 -6.35
N GLY A 80 50.66 -15.03 -7.65
CA GLY A 80 49.80 -16.00 -8.32
C GLY A 80 48.31 -15.78 -8.07
N ILE A 81 47.91 -14.59 -7.62
CA ILE A 81 46.51 -14.21 -7.38
C ILE A 81 46.01 -13.36 -8.55
N ASP A 82 44.83 -13.69 -9.12
CA ASP A 82 44.20 -12.84 -10.15
C ASP A 82 43.67 -11.54 -9.49
N PRO A 83 44.25 -10.36 -9.76
CA PRO A 83 43.86 -9.12 -9.10
C PRO A 83 42.42 -8.70 -9.39
N ARG A 84 41.86 -9.10 -10.55
CA ARG A 84 40.47 -8.82 -10.87
C ARG A 84 39.53 -9.71 -10.08
N ALA A 85 39.88 -10.98 -9.90
CA ALA A 85 39.12 -11.88 -9.04
C ALA A 85 39.18 -11.41 -7.57
N GLU A 86 40.36 -10.99 -7.11
CA GLU A 86 40.56 -10.44 -5.76
C GLU A 86 39.78 -9.14 -5.55
N LEU A 87 39.76 -8.21 -6.52
CA LEU A 87 38.95 -7.00 -6.41
C LEU A 87 37.44 -7.32 -6.38
N ILE A 88 37.00 -8.32 -7.14
CA ILE A 88 35.61 -8.79 -7.09
C ILE A 88 35.30 -9.39 -5.72
N ALA A 89 36.19 -10.22 -5.16
CA ALA A 89 36.07 -10.82 -3.83
C ALA A 89 36.11 -9.76 -2.71
N ALA A 90 37.02 -8.78 -2.79
CA ALA A 90 37.11 -7.66 -1.86
C ALA A 90 35.85 -6.77 -1.90
N SER A 91 35.18 -6.71 -3.06
CA SER A 91 33.90 -6.02 -3.23
C SER A 91 32.67 -6.84 -2.79
N ALA A 92 32.85 -8.11 -2.40
CA ALA A 92 31.75 -8.96 -1.96
C ALA A 92 31.19 -8.44 -0.63
N PRO A 93 29.86 -8.55 -0.42
CA PRO A 93 29.26 -8.14 0.85
C PRO A 93 29.82 -8.99 1.99
N LYS A 94 30.34 -8.35 3.03
CA LYS A 94 30.91 -9.03 4.21
C LYS A 94 29.85 -9.23 5.29
N THR A 95 28.86 -8.35 5.34
CA THR A 95 27.79 -8.33 6.35
C THR A 95 26.41 -8.54 5.73
N VAL A 96 25.43 -8.90 6.56
CA VAL A 96 24.03 -9.00 6.13
C VAL A 96 23.51 -7.66 5.61
N SER A 97 23.85 -6.54 6.24
CA SER A 97 23.44 -5.21 5.76
C SER A 97 23.99 -4.90 4.37
N GLU A 98 25.27 -5.17 4.12
CA GLU A 98 25.88 -4.99 2.79
C GLU A 98 25.23 -5.90 1.75
N LEU A 99 24.92 -7.15 2.12
CA LEU A 99 24.22 -8.09 1.24
C LEU A 99 22.83 -7.56 0.87
N CYS A 100 22.05 -7.11 1.86
CA CYS A 100 20.73 -6.53 1.67
C CYS A 100 20.79 -5.30 0.75
N GLN A 101 21.73 -4.38 0.97
CA GLN A 101 21.91 -3.19 0.12
C GLN A 101 22.30 -3.56 -1.31
N ARG A 102 23.19 -4.54 -1.49
CA ARG A 102 23.62 -5.01 -2.81
C ARG A 102 22.48 -5.70 -3.55
N TRP A 103 21.68 -6.52 -2.86
CA TRP A 103 20.46 -7.12 -3.41
C TRP A 103 19.43 -6.05 -3.82
N LEU A 104 19.21 -5.04 -2.97
CA LEU A 104 18.30 -3.93 -3.28
C LEU A 104 18.68 -3.26 -4.60
N LYS A 105 19.96 -2.89 -4.74
CA LYS A 105 20.50 -2.18 -5.91
C LYS A 105 20.51 -3.02 -7.19
N LEU A 106 20.88 -4.29 -7.10
CA LEU A 106 21.13 -5.12 -8.28
C LEU A 106 19.91 -5.91 -8.74
N ASP A 107 18.98 -6.23 -7.84
CA ASP A 107 17.81 -7.06 -8.12
C ASP A 107 16.51 -6.33 -7.79
N ALA A 108 16.33 -5.89 -6.54
CA ALA A 108 15.03 -5.41 -6.08
C ALA A 108 14.52 -4.19 -6.86
N GLU A 109 15.38 -3.20 -7.09
CA GLU A 109 15.05 -1.96 -7.80
C GLU A 109 14.65 -2.19 -9.27
N LYS A 110 15.11 -3.28 -9.88
CA LYS A 110 14.83 -3.61 -11.29
C LYS A 110 13.64 -4.56 -11.45
N ASN A 111 13.56 -5.53 -10.55
CA ASN A 111 12.69 -6.71 -10.75
C ASN A 111 11.46 -6.72 -9.86
N ARG A 112 11.38 -5.86 -8.82
CA ARG A 112 10.19 -5.78 -7.96
C ARG A 112 9.28 -4.65 -8.39
N ARG A 113 7.97 -4.92 -8.37
CA ARG A 113 6.94 -3.87 -8.55
C ARG A 113 6.99 -2.76 -7.49
N ARG A 114 7.47 -3.10 -6.28
CA ARG A 114 7.51 -2.22 -5.11
C ARG A 114 8.80 -2.43 -4.31
N PRO A 115 9.96 -1.93 -4.80
CA PRO A 115 11.24 -2.07 -4.13
C PRO A 115 11.29 -1.33 -2.78
N GLU A 116 10.55 -0.23 -2.64
CA GLU A 116 10.44 0.57 -1.41
C GLU A 116 9.91 -0.26 -0.24
N LEU A 117 8.92 -1.13 -0.48
CA LEU A 117 8.39 -2.02 0.57
C LEU A 117 9.39 -3.09 1.00
N ALA A 118 10.34 -3.46 0.14
CA ALA A 118 11.41 -4.38 0.51
C ALA A 118 12.42 -3.67 1.41
N ARG A 119 12.79 -2.43 1.05
CA ARG A 119 13.66 -1.57 1.85
C ARG A 119 13.07 -1.32 3.25
N GLU A 120 11.79 -0.95 3.35
CA GLU A 120 11.10 -0.79 4.63
C GLU A 120 11.16 -2.04 5.52
N VAL A 121 11.00 -3.24 4.94
CA VAL A 121 11.06 -4.48 5.72
C VAL A 121 12.49 -4.78 6.16
N ILE A 122 13.48 -4.51 5.32
CA ILE A 122 14.90 -4.65 5.66
C ILE A 122 15.22 -3.74 6.84
N ASP A 123 14.93 -2.46 6.71
CA ASP A 123 15.30 -1.43 7.69
C ASP A 123 14.56 -1.61 9.02
N ALA A 124 13.29 -2.04 8.98
CA ALA A 124 12.48 -2.21 10.19
C ALA A 124 12.68 -3.56 10.90
N ASN A 125 12.98 -4.64 10.17
CA ASN A 125 12.89 -6.00 10.72
C ASN A 125 14.12 -6.88 10.51
N ILE A 126 14.97 -6.62 9.51
CA ILE A 126 16.11 -7.51 9.17
C ILE A 126 17.43 -6.89 9.60
N ALA A 127 17.72 -5.66 9.16
CA ALA A 127 18.97 -4.98 9.46
C ALA A 127 19.16 -4.70 10.96
N PRO A 128 18.14 -4.30 11.75
CA PRO A 128 18.34 -4.06 13.17
C PRO A 128 18.83 -5.29 13.97
N PRO A 129 18.21 -6.49 13.87
CA PRO A 129 18.66 -7.63 14.67
C PRO A 129 19.94 -8.29 14.14
N ILE A 130 20.17 -8.31 12.82
CA ILE A 130 21.26 -9.12 12.23
C ILE A 130 22.13 -8.43 11.20
N GLY A 131 21.91 -7.15 10.91
CA GLY A 131 22.62 -6.45 9.84
C GLY A 131 24.14 -6.45 10.00
N HIS A 132 24.62 -6.41 11.24
CA HIS A 132 26.05 -6.43 11.61
C HIS A 132 26.69 -7.83 11.52
N ILE A 133 25.89 -8.89 11.38
CA ILE A 133 26.41 -10.26 11.33
C ILE A 133 27.18 -10.49 10.03
N LYS A 134 28.40 -11.05 10.15
CA LYS A 134 29.21 -11.43 8.99
C LYS A 134 28.59 -12.62 8.26
N LEU A 135 28.62 -12.60 6.92
CA LEU A 135 28.05 -13.68 6.10
C LEU A 135 28.68 -15.04 6.41
N ALA A 136 29.99 -15.08 6.71
CA ALA A 136 30.72 -16.30 7.06
C ALA A 136 30.19 -17.04 8.30
N ILE A 137 29.53 -16.35 9.23
CA ILE A 137 28.95 -16.95 10.44
C ILE A 137 27.42 -16.92 10.43
N LEU A 138 26.81 -16.48 9.33
CA LEU A 138 25.36 -16.40 9.19
C LEU A 138 24.76 -17.81 9.25
N ALA A 139 23.73 -17.99 10.09
CA ALA A 139 23.20 -19.29 10.44
C ALA A 139 21.71 -19.18 10.79
N LYS A 140 21.01 -20.32 10.89
CA LYS A 140 19.58 -20.39 11.22
C LYS A 140 19.19 -19.60 12.47
N ARG A 141 20.03 -19.63 13.52
CA ARG A 141 19.81 -18.86 14.77
C ARG A 141 19.64 -17.35 14.54
N HIS A 142 20.37 -16.77 13.58
CA HIS A 142 20.25 -15.36 13.23
C HIS A 142 18.94 -15.09 12.48
N VAL A 143 18.47 -16.05 11.67
CA VAL A 143 17.15 -15.93 11.04
C VAL A 143 16.03 -15.92 12.09
N HIS A 144 16.16 -16.74 13.14
CA HIS A 144 15.23 -16.72 14.27
C HIS A 144 15.24 -15.39 15.04
N ALA A 145 16.39 -14.72 15.14
CA ALA A 145 16.48 -13.36 15.71
C ALA A 145 15.68 -12.31 14.90
N ILE A 146 15.35 -12.57 13.62
CA ILE A 146 14.41 -11.75 12.85
C ILE A 146 12.96 -12.07 13.23
N THR A 147 12.62 -13.36 13.33
CA THR A 147 11.21 -13.81 13.37
C THR A 147 10.62 -13.83 14.77
N ASP A 148 11.38 -14.26 15.76
CA ASP A 148 10.85 -14.60 17.08
C ASP A 148 10.34 -13.37 17.82
N PRO A 149 11.06 -12.22 17.85
CA PRO A 149 10.53 -10.99 18.45
C PRO A 149 9.24 -10.50 17.79
N LEU A 150 9.08 -10.74 16.48
CA LEU A 150 7.87 -10.37 15.74
C LEU A 150 6.69 -11.28 16.08
N VAL A 151 6.95 -12.56 16.36
CA VAL A 151 5.93 -13.52 16.79
C VAL A 151 5.50 -13.24 18.22
N GLU A 152 6.44 -13.03 19.14
CA GLU A 152 6.19 -12.74 20.56
C GLU A 152 5.32 -11.50 20.75
N LYS A 153 5.52 -10.45 19.94
CA LYS A 153 4.67 -9.24 19.96
C LYS A 153 3.33 -9.39 19.21
N GLY A 154 2.93 -10.60 18.85
CA GLY A 154 1.67 -10.89 18.14
C GLY A 154 1.64 -10.49 16.66
N SER A 155 2.79 -10.17 16.06
CA SER A 155 2.92 -9.68 14.68
C SER A 155 3.40 -10.77 13.71
N ALA A 156 2.81 -11.97 13.80
CA ALA A 156 3.16 -13.13 12.99
C ALA A 156 3.15 -12.86 11.46
N GLY A 157 2.25 -11.99 10.99
CA GLY A 157 2.22 -11.57 9.59
C GLY A 157 3.49 -10.82 9.16
N GLN A 158 4.02 -9.95 10.04
CA GLN A 158 5.30 -9.27 9.80
C GLN A 158 6.47 -10.26 9.84
N ALA A 159 6.45 -11.22 10.76
CA ALA A 159 7.46 -12.29 10.82
C ALA A 159 7.52 -13.09 9.50
N LYS A 160 6.35 -13.52 9.00
CA LYS A 160 6.21 -14.22 7.71
C LYS A 160 6.70 -13.36 6.54
N LYS A 161 6.46 -12.05 6.57
CA LYS A 161 6.92 -11.09 5.53
C LYS A 161 8.44 -10.95 5.57
N ALA A 162 9.02 -10.74 6.75
CA ALA A 162 10.46 -10.59 6.95
C ALA A 162 11.23 -11.86 6.56
N LEU A 163 10.80 -13.04 7.03
CA LEU A 163 11.40 -14.33 6.65
C LEU A 163 11.32 -14.56 5.13
N GLY A 164 10.16 -14.26 4.53
CA GLY A 164 9.98 -14.43 3.08
C GLY A 164 10.93 -13.56 2.26
N LEU A 165 11.11 -12.31 2.67
CA LEU A 165 12.04 -11.39 2.02
C LEU A 165 13.49 -11.81 2.24
N PHE A 166 13.87 -12.13 3.48
CA PHE A 166 15.23 -12.54 3.79
C PHE A 166 15.62 -13.84 3.05
N ARG A 167 14.69 -14.78 2.92
CA ARG A 167 14.87 -15.99 2.10
C ARG A 167 15.17 -15.67 0.64
N GLN A 168 14.49 -14.67 0.07
CA GLN A 168 14.76 -14.22 -1.30
C GLN A 168 16.17 -13.64 -1.43
N ILE A 169 16.59 -12.82 -0.47
CA ILE A 169 17.95 -12.25 -0.42
C ILE A 169 18.99 -13.37 -0.32
N CYS A 170 18.78 -14.36 0.55
CA CYS A 170 19.69 -15.50 0.70
C CYS A 170 19.75 -16.39 -0.55
N ASN A 171 18.63 -16.64 -1.23
CA ASN A 171 18.64 -17.38 -2.50
C ASN A 171 19.48 -16.64 -3.55
N TRP A 172 19.24 -15.34 -3.71
CA TRP A 172 20.00 -14.50 -4.63
C TRP A 172 21.50 -14.45 -4.31
N ALA A 173 21.85 -14.52 -3.02
CA ALA A 173 23.22 -14.57 -2.53
C ALA A 173 23.91 -15.90 -2.85
N VAL A 174 23.19 -17.02 -2.72
CA VAL A 174 23.70 -18.37 -3.07
C VAL A 174 23.94 -18.48 -4.57
N GLU A 175 23.04 -17.97 -5.42
CA GLU A 175 23.23 -17.93 -6.88
C GLU A 175 24.48 -17.16 -7.35
N ARG A 176 25.09 -16.38 -6.45
CA ARG A 176 26.25 -15.51 -6.70
C ARG A 176 27.45 -15.87 -5.84
N ASP A 177 27.41 -17.03 -5.18
CA ASP A 177 28.44 -17.54 -4.30
C ASP A 177 28.82 -16.60 -3.13
N TYR A 178 27.95 -15.64 -2.77
CA TYR A 178 28.11 -14.84 -1.55
C TYR A 178 27.79 -15.65 -0.29
N LEU A 179 27.00 -16.73 -0.44
CA LEU A 179 26.70 -17.70 0.61
C LEU A 179 26.83 -19.11 0.06
N THR A 180 27.53 -19.99 0.77
CA THR A 180 27.63 -21.40 0.40
C THR A 180 26.33 -22.16 0.63
N THR A 181 25.57 -21.78 1.67
CA THR A 181 24.28 -22.40 2.00
C THR A 181 23.25 -21.36 2.37
N ASN A 182 21.97 -21.66 2.12
CA ASN A 182 20.89 -20.76 2.51
C ASN A 182 20.51 -20.98 4.00
N PRO A 183 20.76 -20.00 4.90
CA PRO A 183 20.47 -20.14 6.33
C PRO A 183 18.97 -20.14 6.63
N THR A 184 18.10 -19.83 5.67
CA THR A 184 16.64 -19.90 5.83
C THR A 184 16.05 -21.27 5.44
N ALA A 185 16.87 -22.18 4.91
CA ALA A 185 16.44 -23.50 4.49
C ALA A 185 15.89 -24.33 5.67
N GLY A 186 14.74 -24.97 5.47
CA GLY A 186 14.05 -25.76 6.49
C GLY A 186 13.23 -24.95 7.52
N ILE A 187 13.28 -23.61 7.51
CA ILE A 187 12.42 -22.80 8.38
C ILE A 187 11.00 -22.75 7.80
N ASN A 188 10.05 -23.36 8.50
CA ASN A 188 8.67 -23.43 8.04
C ASN A 188 7.91 -22.12 8.31
N LYS A 189 7.68 -21.35 7.24
CA LYS A 189 6.98 -20.06 7.29
C LYS A 189 5.53 -20.18 7.78
N SER A 190 4.82 -21.28 7.52
CA SER A 190 3.42 -21.42 7.94
C SER A 190 3.27 -21.62 9.44
N ARG A 191 4.30 -22.17 10.10
CA ARG A 191 4.33 -22.40 11.55
C ARG A 191 4.61 -21.14 12.38
N LEU A 192 5.12 -20.07 11.77
CA LEU A 192 5.37 -18.81 12.48
C LEU A 192 4.06 -18.22 13.03
N GLY A 193 3.96 -18.10 14.35
CA GLY A 193 2.80 -17.53 15.04
C GLY A 193 1.51 -18.36 14.94
N GLY A 194 1.62 -19.68 14.74
CA GLY A 194 0.49 -20.61 14.75
C GLY A 194 -0.42 -20.54 13.52
N LYS A 195 -1.53 -21.30 13.58
CA LYS A 195 -2.60 -21.24 12.56
C LYS A 195 -3.28 -19.88 12.67
N THR A 196 -3.15 -19.07 11.62
CA THR A 196 -3.92 -17.84 11.49
C THR A 196 -5.18 -18.20 10.72
N GLU A 197 -6.32 -18.21 11.38
CA GLU A 197 -7.60 -18.37 10.68
C GLU A 197 -7.83 -17.15 9.78
N PRO A 198 -8.23 -17.35 8.50
CA PRO A 198 -8.61 -16.25 7.64
C PRO A 198 -9.72 -15.44 8.31
N ARG A 199 -9.59 -14.11 8.33
CA ARG A 199 -10.71 -13.26 8.77
C ARG A 199 -11.88 -13.47 7.81
N THR A 200 -13.06 -13.76 8.36
CA THR A 200 -14.30 -14.01 7.60
C THR A 200 -15.36 -12.93 7.79
N ARG A 201 -15.11 -11.94 8.66
CA ARG A 201 -16.08 -10.87 8.98
C ARG A 201 -16.56 -10.15 7.71
N ALA A 202 -17.87 -10.05 7.60
CA ALA A 202 -18.62 -9.14 6.75
C ALA A 202 -19.66 -8.46 7.67
N LEU A 203 -19.94 -7.19 7.41
CA LEU A 203 -21.04 -6.48 8.06
C LEU A 203 -22.38 -6.94 7.50
N ASP A 204 -23.35 -7.14 8.39
CA ASP A 204 -24.75 -7.40 8.06
C ASP A 204 -25.51 -6.11 7.69
N ASP A 205 -26.80 -6.24 7.37
CA ASP A 205 -27.64 -5.13 6.90
C ASP A 205 -27.81 -4.04 7.98
N GLU A 206 -28.02 -4.43 9.24
CA GLU A 206 -28.14 -3.51 10.36
C GLU A 206 -26.83 -2.73 10.59
N GLU A 207 -25.69 -3.42 10.54
CA GLU A 207 -24.36 -2.84 10.69
C GLU A 207 -24.03 -1.89 9.51
N LEU A 208 -24.36 -2.27 8.27
CA LEU A 208 -24.17 -1.42 7.08
C LEU A 208 -25.01 -0.15 7.17
N ALA A 209 -26.28 -0.26 7.56
CA ALA A 209 -27.16 0.89 7.78
C ALA A 209 -26.61 1.82 8.89
N ALA A 210 -26.13 1.25 9.99
CA ALA A 210 -25.51 2.02 11.08
C ALA A 210 -24.27 2.79 10.61
N VAL A 211 -23.37 2.13 9.86
CA VAL A 211 -22.18 2.78 9.28
C VAL A 211 -22.60 3.92 8.36
N TRP A 212 -23.56 3.71 7.47
CA TRP A 212 -24.03 4.72 6.52
C TRP A 212 -24.58 5.98 7.20
N SER A 213 -25.38 5.79 8.24
CA SER A 213 -26.05 6.88 8.96
C SER A 213 -25.09 7.66 9.87
N ILE A 214 -24.20 6.96 10.59
CA ILE A 214 -23.34 7.60 11.60
C ILE A 214 -22.14 8.31 10.98
N ILE A 215 -21.58 7.80 9.88
CA ILE A 215 -20.29 8.25 9.32
C ILE A 215 -20.20 9.76 9.06
N GLY A 216 -21.29 10.42 8.65
CA GLY A 216 -21.35 11.86 8.42
C GLY A 216 -21.21 12.70 9.70
N GLY A 217 -21.67 12.17 10.84
CA GLY A 217 -21.64 12.84 12.14
C GLY A 217 -20.34 12.67 12.94
N LEU A 218 -19.42 11.79 12.49
CA LEU A 218 -18.21 11.45 13.26
C LEU A 218 -17.08 12.48 13.19
N GLY A 219 -17.26 13.59 12.47
CA GLY A 219 -16.22 14.61 12.29
C GLY A 219 -15.00 14.11 11.50
N LEU A 220 -15.17 13.11 10.63
CA LEU A 220 -14.10 12.53 9.81
C LEU A 220 -13.82 13.28 8.49
N GLY A 221 -14.58 14.34 8.23
CA GLY A 221 -14.56 15.10 6.99
C GLY A 221 -15.34 14.42 5.87
N VAL A 222 -15.89 15.24 4.96
CA VAL A 222 -16.80 14.75 3.91
C VAL A 222 -16.13 13.78 2.93
N LEU A 223 -14.83 13.92 2.68
CA LEU A 223 -14.10 13.02 1.78
C LEU A 223 -14.05 11.60 2.33
N THR A 224 -13.86 11.45 3.65
CA THR A 224 -13.88 10.15 4.33
C THR A 224 -15.28 9.56 4.28
N GLU A 225 -16.30 10.38 4.56
CA GLU A 225 -17.71 9.97 4.49
C GLU A 225 -18.06 9.39 3.12
N ILE A 226 -17.83 10.17 2.06
CA ILE A 226 -18.12 9.79 0.68
C ILE A 226 -17.33 8.55 0.28
N ALA A 227 -16.03 8.47 0.62
CA ALA A 227 -15.21 7.32 0.27
C ALA A 227 -15.72 6.03 0.93
N ILE A 228 -16.14 6.07 2.19
CA ILE A 228 -16.72 4.91 2.88
C ILE A 228 -18.05 4.49 2.24
N LYS A 229 -18.93 5.45 1.91
CA LYS A 229 -20.19 5.16 1.23
C LYS A 229 -19.98 4.57 -0.17
N LEU A 230 -19.02 5.06 -0.95
CA LEU A 230 -18.65 4.45 -2.23
C LEU A 230 -18.07 3.05 -2.07
N LEU A 231 -17.30 2.78 -1.01
CA LEU A 231 -16.80 1.43 -0.72
C LEU A 231 -17.94 0.45 -0.40
N ILE A 232 -18.97 0.90 0.30
CA ILE A 232 -20.21 0.13 0.53
C ILE A 232 -20.89 -0.18 -0.80
N LEU A 233 -21.13 0.83 -1.64
CA LEU A 233 -21.90 0.65 -2.89
C LEU A 233 -21.16 -0.14 -3.97
N THR A 234 -19.83 0.00 -4.07
CA THR A 234 -19.08 -0.51 -5.22
C THR A 234 -18.28 -1.78 -4.91
N GLY A 235 -18.06 -2.09 -3.63
CA GLY A 235 -17.19 -3.18 -3.19
C GLY A 235 -15.72 -3.06 -3.65
N GLN A 236 -15.30 -1.92 -4.22
CA GLN A 236 -13.94 -1.77 -4.73
C GLN A 236 -12.90 -1.68 -3.60
N ARG A 237 -11.62 -1.82 -3.93
CA ARG A 237 -10.57 -1.74 -2.89
C ARG A 237 -10.43 -0.30 -2.41
N ARG A 238 -10.13 -0.12 -1.13
CA ARG A 238 -9.79 1.18 -0.52
C ARG A 238 -8.80 2.00 -1.37
N SER A 239 -7.72 1.35 -1.83
CA SER A 239 -6.70 1.99 -2.68
C SER A 239 -7.23 2.42 -4.05
N GLU A 240 -8.21 1.71 -4.60
CA GLU A 240 -8.84 2.03 -5.89
C GLU A 240 -9.75 3.24 -5.71
N VAL A 241 -10.64 3.23 -4.70
CA VAL A 241 -11.54 4.37 -4.42
C VAL A 241 -10.76 5.65 -4.11
N VAL A 242 -9.82 5.59 -3.16
CA VAL A 242 -9.01 6.76 -2.81
C VAL A 242 -8.10 7.19 -3.97
N GLY A 243 -7.66 6.24 -4.80
CA GLY A 243 -6.84 6.49 -5.98
C GLY A 243 -7.62 6.93 -7.22
N ALA A 244 -8.95 7.07 -7.15
CA ALA A 244 -9.77 7.47 -8.29
C ALA A 244 -9.34 8.85 -8.83
N GLU A 245 -9.36 9.01 -10.16
CA GLU A 245 -9.04 10.26 -10.85
C GLU A 245 -10.23 10.68 -11.72
N TRP A 246 -10.55 11.98 -11.73
CA TRP A 246 -11.74 12.49 -12.41
C TRP A 246 -11.78 12.14 -13.90
N ARG A 247 -10.62 12.11 -14.57
CA ARG A 247 -10.51 11.75 -15.99
C ARG A 247 -10.96 10.33 -16.33
N HIS A 248 -11.08 9.44 -15.34
CA HIS A 248 -11.53 8.07 -15.53
C HIS A 248 -12.95 7.83 -15.01
N VAL A 249 -13.65 8.87 -14.55
CA VAL A 249 -15.01 8.79 -14.03
C VAL A 249 -15.95 9.49 -15.03
N ASP A 250 -16.70 8.71 -15.79
CA ASP A 250 -17.76 9.20 -16.68
C ASP A 250 -19.11 9.08 -15.98
N LEU A 251 -19.53 10.17 -15.33
CA LEU A 251 -20.81 10.23 -14.59
C LEU A 251 -22.02 10.20 -15.52
N LYS A 252 -21.88 10.58 -16.81
CA LYS A 252 -23.00 10.53 -17.77
C LYS A 252 -23.26 9.10 -18.22
N LYS A 253 -22.18 8.36 -18.52
CA LYS A 253 -22.28 6.92 -18.86
C LYS A 253 -22.42 6.02 -17.63
N LYS A 254 -22.27 6.59 -16.44
CA LYS A 254 -22.24 5.89 -15.15
C LYS A 254 -21.17 4.79 -15.14
N ILE A 255 -19.94 5.15 -15.53
CA ILE A 255 -18.81 4.23 -15.62
C ILE A 255 -17.60 4.85 -14.92
N TRP A 256 -16.95 4.05 -14.08
CA TRP A 256 -15.65 4.36 -13.52
C TRP A 256 -14.60 3.37 -14.03
N HIS A 257 -13.67 3.87 -14.86
CA HIS A 257 -12.57 3.10 -15.43
C HIS A 257 -11.36 3.05 -14.47
N LEU A 258 -10.89 1.85 -14.16
CA LEU A 258 -9.66 1.62 -13.40
C LEU A 258 -8.57 1.11 -14.36
N PRO A 259 -7.66 1.97 -14.84
CA PRO A 259 -6.67 1.57 -15.85
C PRO A 259 -5.62 0.61 -15.31
N MET A 260 -5.28 0.74 -14.02
CA MET A 260 -4.29 -0.11 -13.35
C MET A 260 -4.84 -0.53 -12.00
N THR A 261 -5.07 -1.83 -11.84
CA THR A 261 -5.56 -2.40 -10.58
C THR A 261 -4.45 -3.11 -9.82
N LYS A 262 -4.77 -3.55 -8.60
CA LYS A 262 -3.83 -4.35 -7.80
C LYS A 262 -3.40 -5.63 -8.54
N ASN A 263 -4.28 -6.21 -9.35
CA ASN A 263 -4.01 -7.44 -10.11
C ASN A 263 -3.37 -7.16 -11.49
N GLY A 264 -3.12 -5.89 -11.84
CA GLY A 264 -2.45 -5.51 -13.08
C GLY A 264 -3.34 -5.52 -14.34
N LYS A 265 -4.65 -5.73 -14.19
CA LYS A 265 -5.63 -5.72 -15.29
C LYS A 265 -6.54 -4.49 -15.19
N PRO A 266 -6.87 -3.80 -16.30
CA PRO A 266 -7.90 -2.77 -16.30
C PRO A 266 -9.25 -3.33 -15.83
N HIS A 267 -10.08 -2.49 -15.23
CA HIS A 267 -11.41 -2.88 -14.76
C HIS A 267 -12.40 -1.72 -14.90
N ASP A 268 -13.54 -1.96 -15.53
CA ASP A 268 -14.64 -1.00 -15.60
C ASP A 268 -15.66 -1.32 -14.52
N VAL A 269 -15.94 -0.32 -13.68
CA VAL A 269 -16.90 -0.37 -12.59
C VAL A 269 -18.16 0.37 -13.02
N PRO A 270 -19.29 -0.32 -13.25
CA PRO A 270 -20.58 0.35 -13.40
C PRO A 270 -20.93 1.12 -12.12
N LEU A 271 -21.48 2.31 -12.28
CA LEU A 271 -21.92 3.14 -11.16
C LEU A 271 -23.45 3.12 -11.09
N SER A 272 -23.99 2.80 -9.91
CA SER A 272 -25.40 3.02 -9.62
C SER A 272 -25.71 4.50 -9.46
N ASP A 273 -26.99 4.88 -9.48
CA ASP A 273 -27.40 6.27 -9.30
C ASP A 273 -26.93 6.87 -7.97
N LEU A 274 -27.06 6.11 -6.88
CA LEU A 274 -26.57 6.54 -5.57
C LEU A 274 -25.04 6.74 -5.54
N ALA A 275 -24.27 5.95 -6.30
CA ALA A 275 -22.85 6.16 -6.43
C ALA A 275 -22.52 7.41 -7.26
N VAL A 276 -23.28 7.67 -8.34
CA VAL A 276 -23.16 8.89 -9.15
C VAL A 276 -23.44 10.12 -8.31
N GLU A 277 -24.49 10.11 -7.48
CA GLU A 277 -24.82 11.20 -6.55
C GLU A 277 -23.67 11.50 -5.59
N LEU A 278 -23.02 10.47 -5.04
CA LEU A 278 -21.86 10.64 -4.17
C LEU A 278 -20.66 11.27 -4.90
N PHE A 279 -20.41 10.88 -6.15
CA PHE A 279 -19.38 11.53 -6.97
C PHE A 279 -19.75 12.97 -7.34
N LEU A 280 -21.02 13.27 -7.61
CA LEU A 280 -21.48 14.64 -7.87
C LEU A 280 -21.33 15.51 -6.62
N ARG A 281 -21.72 15.00 -5.45
CA ARG A 281 -21.51 15.66 -4.15
C ARG A 281 -20.03 15.94 -3.91
N LEU A 282 -19.17 14.95 -4.17
CA LEU A 282 -17.71 15.11 -4.08
C LEU A 282 -17.19 16.21 -5.00
N LYS A 283 -17.65 16.24 -6.25
CA LYS A 283 -17.26 17.25 -7.25
C LYS A 283 -17.71 18.66 -6.86
N GLY A 284 -18.86 18.77 -6.19
CA GLY A 284 -19.39 20.04 -5.66
C GLY A 284 -18.49 20.73 -4.62
N TYR A 285 -17.57 20.00 -3.98
CA TYR A 285 -16.58 20.60 -3.08
C TYR A 285 -15.43 21.33 -3.80
N GLY A 286 -15.43 21.36 -5.14
CA GLY A 286 -14.50 22.19 -5.91
C GLY A 286 -13.03 21.81 -5.72
N LEU A 287 -12.75 20.52 -5.48
CA LEU A 287 -11.40 20.03 -5.33
C LEU A 287 -10.74 20.01 -6.71
N ASP A 288 -9.97 21.05 -7.01
CA ASP A 288 -9.14 21.16 -8.23
C ASP A 288 -7.89 20.27 -8.12
N ASP A 289 -8.12 18.97 -8.01
CA ASP A 289 -7.07 17.95 -8.02
C ASP A 289 -7.37 16.92 -9.12
N LYS A 290 -6.32 16.37 -9.70
CA LYS A 290 -6.38 15.22 -10.62
C LYS A 290 -7.12 14.04 -9.99
N ARG A 291 -6.99 13.87 -8.67
CA ARG A 291 -7.63 12.80 -7.88
C ARG A 291 -9.01 13.23 -7.39
N CYS A 292 -9.96 12.31 -7.42
CA CYS A 292 -11.28 12.49 -6.79
C CYS A 292 -11.15 12.66 -5.27
N PHE A 293 -10.21 11.93 -4.66
CA PHE A 293 -9.96 11.95 -3.22
C PHE A 293 -8.51 12.38 -2.92
N PRO A 294 -8.26 13.68 -2.65
CA PRO A 294 -6.94 14.21 -2.28
C PRO A 294 -6.55 13.83 -0.84
N ILE A 295 -6.69 12.56 -0.47
CA ILE A 295 -6.34 12.02 0.85
C ILE A 295 -5.36 10.85 0.73
N ASP A 296 -4.59 10.63 1.80
CA ASP A 296 -3.73 9.44 1.94
C ASP A 296 -4.58 8.16 2.10
N GLU A 297 -4.16 7.08 1.45
CA GLU A 297 -4.87 5.80 1.47
C GLU A 297 -5.02 5.26 2.91
N LYS A 298 -4.00 5.42 3.76
CA LYS A 298 -4.03 4.94 5.15
C LYS A 298 -4.93 5.82 6.02
N SER A 299 -5.32 7.01 5.59
CA SER A 299 -6.19 7.91 6.36
C SER A 299 -7.55 7.30 6.63
N LEU A 300 -8.16 6.59 5.66
CA LEU A 300 -9.45 5.93 5.88
C LEU A 300 -9.37 4.87 6.99
N THR A 301 -8.34 4.03 6.96
CA THR A 301 -8.19 2.98 7.98
C THR A 301 -7.84 3.53 9.35
N ARG A 302 -7.01 4.58 9.42
CA ARG A 302 -6.74 5.27 10.68
C ARG A 302 -7.98 5.97 11.23
N ALA A 303 -8.78 6.60 10.36
CA ALA A 303 -10.03 7.25 10.73
C ALA A 303 -11.03 6.25 11.33
N ILE A 304 -11.31 5.15 10.63
CA ILE A 304 -12.22 4.09 11.10
C ILE A 304 -11.69 3.41 12.36
N ALA A 305 -10.37 3.20 12.49
CA ALA A 305 -9.78 2.62 13.70
C ALA A 305 -9.95 3.53 14.93
N ARG A 306 -9.81 4.86 14.77
CA ARG A 306 -10.00 5.84 15.86
C ARG A 306 -11.45 5.99 16.31
N LYS A 307 -12.39 5.59 15.47
CA LYS A 307 -13.83 5.80 15.64
C LYS A 307 -14.62 4.51 15.84
N GLN A 308 -13.95 3.37 16.08
CA GLN A 308 -14.60 2.06 16.23
C GLN A 308 -15.75 2.08 17.23
N ASP A 309 -15.50 2.66 18.41
CA ASP A 309 -16.48 2.65 19.50
C ASP A 309 -17.67 3.58 19.23
N ASP A 310 -17.53 4.55 18.31
CA ASP A 310 -18.60 5.49 17.94
C ASP A 310 -19.62 4.87 16.97
N PHE A 311 -19.30 3.75 16.31
CA PHE A 311 -20.25 3.06 15.40
C PHE A 311 -21.26 2.17 16.14
N ALA A 312 -21.06 1.90 17.44
CA ALA A 312 -21.93 1.02 18.24
C ALA A 312 -22.16 -0.39 17.64
N ILE A 313 -21.23 -0.89 16.82
CA ILE A 313 -21.25 -2.23 16.22
C ILE A 313 -19.95 -2.98 16.54
N PRO A 314 -19.93 -4.32 16.46
CA PRO A 314 -18.70 -5.08 16.59
C PRO A 314 -17.56 -4.57 15.69
N LYS A 315 -16.32 -4.73 16.17
CA LYS A 315 -15.14 -4.15 15.52
C LYS A 315 -14.98 -4.64 14.09
N TRP A 316 -14.77 -3.70 13.17
CA TRP A 316 -14.66 -3.96 11.74
C TRP A 316 -13.52 -3.14 11.11
N VAL A 317 -13.07 -3.55 9.93
CA VAL A 317 -12.10 -2.80 9.13
C VAL A 317 -12.65 -2.47 7.75
N VAL A 318 -12.09 -1.45 7.10
CA VAL A 318 -12.52 -0.97 5.77
C VAL A 318 -12.62 -2.11 4.73
N HIS A 319 -11.79 -3.16 4.83
CA HIS A 319 -11.86 -4.28 3.90
C HIS A 319 -13.10 -5.18 4.10
N ASP A 320 -13.71 -5.17 5.28
CA ASP A 320 -14.92 -5.93 5.55
C ASP A 320 -16.11 -5.37 4.75
N LEU A 321 -16.13 -4.08 4.39
CA LEU A 321 -17.16 -3.50 3.50
C LEU A 321 -17.20 -4.17 2.11
N ARG A 322 -16.03 -4.51 1.57
CA ARG A 322 -15.96 -5.26 0.31
C ARG A 322 -16.47 -6.69 0.47
N ARG A 323 -16.26 -7.30 1.64
CA ARG A 323 -16.81 -8.63 1.92
C ARG A 323 -18.33 -8.56 2.10
N SER A 324 -18.84 -7.52 2.76
CA SER A 324 -20.26 -7.23 2.82
C SER A 324 -20.89 -7.09 1.45
N PHE A 325 -20.26 -6.34 0.53
CA PHE A 325 -20.73 -6.28 -0.86
C PHE A 325 -20.84 -7.67 -1.49
N ILE A 326 -19.79 -8.50 -1.39
CA ILE A 326 -19.77 -9.83 -2.02
C ILE A 326 -20.80 -10.76 -1.38
N THR A 327 -20.76 -10.88 -0.05
CA THR A 327 -21.63 -11.79 0.72
C THR A 327 -23.09 -11.36 0.65
N GLY A 328 -23.37 -10.07 0.80
CA GLY A 328 -24.70 -9.49 0.67
C GLY A 328 -25.26 -9.62 -0.73
N SER A 329 -24.47 -9.34 -1.77
CA SER A 329 -24.90 -9.56 -3.17
C SER A 329 -25.29 -11.02 -3.44
N VAL A 330 -24.52 -11.97 -2.90
CA VAL A 330 -24.86 -13.41 -3.00
C VAL A 330 -26.12 -13.74 -2.21
N ALA A 331 -26.33 -13.14 -1.04
CA ALA A 331 -27.54 -13.31 -0.24
C ALA A 331 -28.79 -12.76 -0.95
N LEU A 332 -28.65 -11.72 -1.77
CA LEU A 332 -29.69 -11.21 -2.67
C LEU A 332 -29.99 -12.15 -3.86
N GLY A 333 -29.30 -13.29 -3.96
CA GLY A 333 -29.45 -14.25 -5.06
C GLY A 333 -28.71 -13.86 -6.33
N LEU A 334 -27.80 -12.88 -6.29
CA LEU A 334 -27.05 -12.46 -7.47
C LEU A 334 -25.99 -13.51 -7.85
N PRO A 335 -25.71 -13.71 -9.15
CA PRO A 335 -24.79 -14.76 -9.58
C PRO A 335 -23.35 -14.50 -9.09
N ILE A 336 -22.83 -15.40 -8.25
CA ILE A 336 -21.50 -15.26 -7.61
C ILE A 336 -20.39 -14.93 -8.63
N HIS A 337 -20.40 -15.56 -9.81
CA HIS A 337 -19.37 -15.31 -10.83
C HIS A 337 -19.41 -13.87 -11.37
N ILE A 338 -20.57 -13.23 -11.42
CA ILE A 338 -20.69 -11.80 -11.80
C ILE A 338 -20.29 -10.91 -10.63
N VAL A 339 -20.71 -11.23 -9.41
CA VAL A 339 -20.32 -10.49 -8.18
C VAL A 339 -18.79 -10.45 -8.03
N GLU A 340 -18.13 -11.60 -8.18
CA GLU A 340 -16.66 -11.73 -8.14
C GLU A 340 -15.99 -10.89 -9.24
N LEU A 341 -16.54 -10.88 -10.46
CA LEU A 341 -16.06 -10.05 -11.55
C LEU A 341 -16.33 -8.56 -11.35
N SER A 342 -17.43 -8.17 -10.71
CA SER A 342 -17.78 -6.77 -10.38
C SER A 342 -16.72 -6.14 -9.48
N VAL A 343 -16.08 -6.94 -8.64
CA VAL A 343 -15.00 -6.51 -7.76
C VAL A 343 -13.60 -6.81 -8.33
N ASN A 344 -13.49 -7.29 -9.57
CA ASN A 344 -12.22 -7.64 -10.22
C ASN A 344 -11.43 -8.74 -9.46
N HIS A 345 -12.12 -9.80 -9.04
CA HIS A 345 -11.50 -11.05 -8.66
C HIS A 345 -11.23 -11.92 -9.90
N GLU A 346 -10.17 -12.72 -9.83
CA GLU A 346 -9.97 -13.77 -10.82
C GLU A 346 -10.89 -14.94 -10.46
N LEU A 347 -11.71 -15.34 -11.42
CA LEU A 347 -12.58 -16.49 -11.22
C LEU A 347 -11.77 -17.77 -11.08
N PRO A 348 -12.07 -18.62 -10.08
CA PRO A 348 -11.63 -20.01 -10.05
C PRO A 348 -12.02 -20.72 -11.36
N ASP A 349 -11.24 -21.72 -11.76
CA ASP A 349 -11.42 -22.40 -13.04
C ASP A 349 -12.85 -22.95 -13.22
N MET A 350 -13.43 -23.48 -12.14
CA MET A 350 -14.81 -24.00 -12.14
C MET A 350 -15.89 -22.94 -12.44
N LEU A 351 -15.63 -21.65 -12.17
CA LEU A 351 -16.58 -20.57 -12.45
C LEU A 351 -16.35 -19.93 -13.82
N ARG A 352 -15.20 -20.15 -14.47
CA ARG A 352 -14.88 -19.54 -15.78
C ARG A 352 -15.80 -20.03 -16.89
N VAL A 353 -16.33 -21.25 -16.78
CA VAL A 353 -17.27 -21.83 -17.75
C VAL A 353 -18.54 -21.00 -17.93
N TYR A 354 -19.01 -20.31 -16.87
CA TYR A 354 -20.24 -19.50 -16.92
C TYR A 354 -20.06 -18.18 -17.69
N VAL A 355 -18.83 -17.74 -17.88
CA VAL A 355 -18.49 -16.52 -18.63
C VAL A 355 -17.77 -16.80 -19.94
N ALA A 356 -17.46 -18.07 -20.21
CA ALA A 356 -16.85 -18.49 -21.46
C ALA A 356 -17.76 -18.13 -22.65
N GLY A 357 -17.21 -17.41 -23.62
CA GLY A 357 -17.95 -16.97 -24.81
C GLY A 357 -18.80 -15.70 -24.63
N GLN A 358 -18.84 -15.10 -23.43
CA GLN A 358 -19.46 -13.79 -23.25
C GLN A 358 -18.51 -12.68 -23.70
N ASN A 359 -19.03 -11.68 -24.42
CA ASN A 359 -18.27 -10.48 -24.75
C ASN A 359 -18.22 -9.50 -23.56
N ASN A 360 -17.32 -8.51 -23.64
CA ASN A 360 -17.11 -7.54 -22.56
C ASN A 360 -18.36 -6.70 -22.27
N GLU A 361 -19.16 -6.38 -23.29
CA GLU A 361 -20.36 -5.57 -23.15
C GLU A 361 -21.44 -6.29 -22.33
N LYS A 362 -21.72 -7.56 -22.65
CA LYS A 362 -22.68 -8.38 -21.90
C LYS A 362 -22.25 -8.56 -20.45
N LEU A 363 -20.96 -8.82 -20.20
CA LEU A 363 -20.42 -8.93 -18.85
C LEU A 363 -20.53 -7.59 -18.10
N PHE A 364 -20.34 -6.47 -18.78
CA PHE A 364 -20.47 -5.14 -18.20
C PHE A 364 -21.92 -4.85 -17.77
N GLU A 365 -22.91 -5.18 -18.60
CA GLU A 365 -24.33 -5.02 -18.25
C GLU A 365 -24.76 -5.94 -17.11
N GLN A 366 -24.22 -7.16 -17.03
CA GLN A 366 -24.44 -8.04 -15.87
C GLN A 366 -23.83 -7.46 -14.58
N LYS A 367 -22.62 -6.89 -14.66
CA LYS A 367 -22.01 -6.18 -13.52
C LYS A 367 -22.85 -4.96 -13.12
N ARG A 368 -23.43 -4.25 -14.09
CA ARG A 368 -24.31 -3.09 -13.86
C ARG A 368 -25.54 -3.52 -13.06
N ALA A 369 -26.22 -4.59 -13.49
CA ALA A 369 -27.35 -5.15 -12.74
C ALA A 369 -26.99 -5.53 -11.29
N VAL A 370 -25.78 -6.07 -11.05
CA VAL A 370 -25.30 -6.34 -9.68
C VAL A 370 -25.11 -5.05 -8.87
N MET A 371 -24.48 -4.02 -9.46
CA MET A 371 -24.25 -2.75 -8.77
C MET A 371 -25.55 -2.01 -8.46
N ASP A 372 -26.52 -2.07 -9.37
CA ASP A 372 -27.83 -1.42 -9.21
C ASP A 372 -28.66 -2.15 -8.15
N ALA A 373 -28.80 -3.47 -8.23
CA ALA A 373 -29.54 -4.25 -7.24
C ALA A 373 -28.95 -4.13 -5.82
N TRP A 374 -27.62 -4.12 -5.70
CA TRP A 374 -26.97 -3.88 -4.40
C TRP A 374 -27.23 -2.46 -3.89
N ALA A 375 -27.16 -1.45 -4.76
CA ALA A 375 -27.41 -0.07 -4.36
C ALA A 375 -28.86 0.17 -3.96
N GLU A 376 -29.82 -0.47 -4.63
CA GLU A 376 -31.24 -0.47 -4.25
C GLU A 376 -31.46 -1.10 -2.86
N HIS A 377 -30.80 -2.22 -2.57
CA HIS A 377 -30.81 -2.83 -1.24
C HIS A 377 -30.27 -1.87 -0.17
N ILE A 378 -29.09 -1.27 -0.40
CA ILE A 378 -28.54 -0.26 0.52
C ILE A 378 -29.48 0.94 0.67
N ALA A 379 -30.12 1.39 -0.41
CA ALA A 379 -31.07 2.50 -0.38
C ALA A 379 -32.32 2.18 0.46
N ALA A 380 -32.83 0.95 0.40
CA ALA A 380 -33.93 0.50 1.25
C ALA A 380 -33.53 0.50 2.74
N LEU A 381 -32.34 -0.03 3.06
CA LEU A 381 -31.81 -0.07 4.44
C LEU A 381 -31.67 1.32 5.08
N ILE A 382 -31.43 2.37 4.29
CA ILE A 382 -31.28 3.74 4.77
C ILE A 382 -32.60 4.52 4.81
N GLN A 383 -33.62 4.11 4.06
CA GLN A 383 -34.95 4.73 4.07
C GLN A 383 -35.82 4.22 5.23
N ASP A 384 -35.65 2.97 5.65
CA ASP A 384 -36.42 2.34 6.74
C ASP A 384 -35.96 2.73 8.17
N LYS A 385 -35.05 3.71 8.31
CA LYS A 385 -34.67 4.26 9.62
C LYS A 385 -34.91 5.78 9.62
N PRO A 386 -35.67 6.31 10.60
CA PRO A 386 -35.71 7.75 10.82
C PRO A 386 -34.29 8.24 11.01
N VAL A 387 -33.85 9.15 10.14
CA VAL A 387 -32.55 9.81 10.28
C VAL A 387 -32.52 10.40 11.69
N ALA A 388 -31.54 9.97 12.49
CA ALA A 388 -31.36 10.51 13.84
C ALA A 388 -31.28 12.03 13.74
N LEU A 389 -32.29 12.71 14.27
CA LEU A 389 -32.42 14.15 14.12
C LEU A 389 -31.25 14.83 14.83
N SER A 390 -30.73 15.91 14.24
CA SER A 390 -29.74 16.74 14.93
C SER A 390 -30.33 17.26 16.25
N ARG A 391 -29.49 17.69 17.19
CA ARG A 391 -29.99 18.24 18.47
C ARG A 391 -30.90 19.46 18.28
N GLU A 392 -30.69 20.23 17.22
CA GLU A 392 -31.52 21.39 16.88
C GLU A 392 -32.86 20.96 16.27
N ASP A 393 -32.84 19.96 15.39
CA ASP A 393 -34.06 19.40 14.80
C ASP A 393 -34.90 18.63 15.83
N LEU A 394 -34.28 17.91 16.76
CA LEU A 394 -34.95 17.29 17.91
C LEU A 394 -35.65 18.32 18.79
N LYS A 395 -35.05 19.49 18.99
CA LYS A 395 -35.68 20.60 19.73
C LYS A 395 -36.88 21.17 18.98
N ALA A 396 -36.76 21.35 17.67
CA ALA A 396 -37.87 21.82 16.84
C ALA A 396 -39.03 20.82 16.88
N LYS A 397 -38.74 19.52 16.70
CA LYS A 397 -39.72 18.44 16.75
C LYS A 397 -40.37 18.32 18.14
N ALA A 398 -39.61 18.49 19.21
CA ALA A 398 -40.15 18.52 20.57
C ALA A 398 -41.15 19.67 20.79
N ASN A 399 -40.90 20.85 20.23
CA ASN A 399 -41.82 21.99 20.31
C ASN A 399 -43.09 21.77 19.47
N GLU A 400 -42.96 21.19 18.28
CA GLU A 400 -44.10 20.81 17.42
C GLU A 400 -45.02 19.81 18.12
N LEU A 401 -44.46 18.71 18.65
CA LEU A 401 -45.22 17.68 19.34
C LEU A 401 -45.87 18.24 20.63
N TRP A 402 -45.18 19.12 21.37
CA TRP A 402 -45.76 19.76 22.55
C TRP A 402 -47.04 20.54 22.22
N LEU A 403 -47.05 21.32 21.13
CA LEU A 403 -48.24 22.07 20.68
C LEU A 403 -49.44 21.16 20.37
N LEU A 404 -49.17 19.91 19.97
CA LEU A 404 -50.18 18.92 19.67
C LEU A 404 -50.81 18.32 20.93
N TYR A 405 -49.99 17.96 21.93
CA TYR A 405 -50.43 17.19 23.09
C TYR A 405 -50.82 18.02 24.31
N HIS A 406 -50.21 19.20 24.52
CA HIS A 406 -50.37 19.95 25.77
C HIS A 406 -51.80 20.44 26.05
N LYS A 407 -52.67 20.46 25.02
CA LYS A 407 -54.06 20.93 25.15
C LYS A 407 -55.00 19.86 25.71
N ASN A 408 -54.61 18.59 25.61
CA ASN A 408 -55.48 17.45 25.87
C ASN A 408 -55.02 16.61 27.07
N GLU A 409 -53.80 16.79 27.56
CA GLU A 409 -53.24 16.04 28.69
C GLU A 409 -52.48 16.93 29.68
N PRO A 410 -52.39 16.52 30.97
CA PRO A 410 -51.52 17.19 31.94
C PRO A 410 -50.05 17.18 31.49
N ALA A 411 -49.30 18.23 31.83
CA ALA A 411 -47.90 18.41 31.42
C ALA A 411 -46.99 17.22 31.79
N SER A 412 -47.23 16.57 32.93
CA SER A 412 -46.49 15.38 33.37
C SER A 412 -46.66 14.18 32.43
N ARG A 413 -47.86 14.00 31.85
CA ARG A 413 -48.16 12.94 30.90
C ARG A 413 -47.61 13.24 29.51
N CYS A 414 -47.74 14.50 29.07
CA CYS A 414 -47.12 15.00 27.85
C CYS A 414 -45.60 14.76 27.82
N ALA A 415 -44.91 14.87 28.97
CA ALA A 415 -43.47 14.63 29.05
C ALA A 415 -43.11 13.18 28.69
N VAL A 416 -43.84 12.21 29.23
CA VAL A 416 -43.62 10.78 28.96
C VAL A 416 -43.89 10.48 27.49
N THR A 417 -45.03 10.93 26.97
CA THR A 417 -45.42 10.77 25.55
C THR A 417 -44.40 11.41 24.61
N LEU A 418 -43.85 12.57 24.95
CA LEU A 418 -42.82 13.24 24.14
C LEU A 418 -41.49 12.49 24.14
N VAL A 419 -41.06 11.93 25.28
CA VAL A 419 -39.84 11.11 25.36
C VAL A 419 -39.97 9.86 24.50
N GLU A 420 -41.11 9.18 24.59
CA GLU A 420 -41.43 8.01 23.78
C GLU A 420 -41.41 8.35 22.29
N ARG A 421 -42.12 9.40 21.87
CA ARG A 421 -42.16 9.81 20.46
C ARG A 421 -40.82 10.29 19.92
N LEU A 422 -40.01 10.97 20.73
CA LEU A 422 -38.69 11.42 20.29
C LEU A 422 -37.66 10.29 20.26
N SER A 423 -37.90 9.18 20.98
CA SER A 423 -37.05 7.98 20.89
C SER A 423 -37.09 7.32 19.51
N GLU A 424 -38.15 7.56 18.73
CA GLU A 424 -38.24 7.15 17.32
C GLU A 424 -37.22 7.89 16.43
N TYR A 425 -36.67 9.03 16.88
CA TYR A 425 -35.80 9.91 16.08
C TYR A 425 -34.40 10.10 16.68
N THR A 426 -34.05 9.40 17.77
CA THR A 426 -32.72 9.44 18.38
C THR A 426 -32.49 8.28 19.35
N ASP A 427 -31.29 7.70 19.30
CA ASP A 427 -30.86 6.66 20.25
C ASP A 427 -30.62 7.20 21.68
N ARG A 428 -30.62 8.53 21.85
CA ARG A 428 -30.50 9.21 23.15
C ARG A 428 -31.65 10.20 23.31
N PRO A 429 -32.87 9.71 23.59
CA PRO A 429 -34.02 10.59 23.77
C PRO A 429 -33.76 11.56 24.92
N PRO A 430 -34.19 12.83 24.79
CA PRO A 430 -34.05 13.80 25.86
C PRO A 430 -34.84 13.34 27.08
N THR A 431 -34.29 13.53 28.28
CA THR A 431 -35.05 13.31 29.52
C THR A 431 -36.22 14.30 29.63
N ALA A 432 -37.23 14.00 30.44
CA ALA A 432 -38.32 14.93 30.75
C ALA A 432 -37.79 16.31 31.23
N LEU A 433 -36.74 16.32 32.05
CA LEU A 433 -36.08 17.54 32.51
C LEU A 433 -35.40 18.33 31.37
N THR A 434 -34.91 17.62 30.34
CA THR A 434 -34.30 18.23 29.15
C THR A 434 -35.36 18.84 28.25
N LEU A 435 -36.50 18.18 28.09
CA LEU A 435 -37.66 18.70 27.36
C LEU A 435 -38.20 19.99 27.99
N GLN A 436 -38.28 20.05 29.32
CA GLN A 436 -38.65 21.27 30.06
C GLN A 436 -37.71 22.45 29.81
N LYS A 437 -36.44 22.20 29.47
CA LYS A 437 -35.47 23.23 29.09
C LYS A 437 -35.55 23.62 27.62
N TRP A 438 -35.96 22.69 26.76
CA TRP A 438 -36.03 22.89 25.30
C TRP A 438 -37.33 23.57 24.87
N ILE A 439 -38.42 23.30 25.56
CA ILE A 439 -39.74 23.81 25.23
C ILE A 439 -40.00 25.05 26.09
N GLY A 440 -39.72 26.23 25.53
CA GLY A 440 -39.86 27.50 26.25
C GLY A 440 -41.28 27.77 26.78
N ALA A 441 -42.30 27.21 26.12
CA ALA A 441 -43.70 27.32 26.53
C ALA A 441 -44.06 26.46 27.75
N TRP A 442 -43.25 25.44 28.08
CA TRP A 442 -43.50 24.53 29.20
C TRP A 442 -43.55 25.28 30.54
N ARG A 443 -42.67 26.28 30.71
CA ARG A 443 -42.58 27.13 31.92
C ARG A 443 -43.72 28.14 32.08
N LYS A 444 -44.63 28.25 31.11
CA LYS A 444 -45.80 29.13 31.19
C LYS A 444 -47.08 28.37 31.55
N VAL A 445 -47.05 27.04 31.52
CA VAL A 445 -48.21 26.14 31.72
C VAL A 445 -48.07 25.29 32.99
N VAL A 446 -46.84 25.04 33.45
CA VAL A 446 -46.48 24.52 34.78
C VAL A 446 -45.96 25.69 35.61
#